data_AF-A0A3D8SC71-F1
#
_entry.id   AF-A0A3D8SC71-F1
#
_cell.length_a   1.000
_cell.length_b   1.000
_cell.length_c   1.000
_cell.angle_alpha   90.00
_cell.angle_beta   90.00
_cell.angle_gamma   90.00
#
_symmetry.space_group_name_H-M   'P 1'
#
loop_
_entity.id
_entity.type
_entity.pdbx_description
1 polymer ?
#
loop_
_entity_poly.entity_id
_entity_poly.type
_entity_poly.pdbx_seq_one_letter_code
_entity_poly.pdbx_strand_id
1 'polypeptide(L)'
;MPEGLPLDHDHPLNGTMAAYAQQIVICTGQRDWRSRIEDDGKDQHWGELVRGLKNLMGRGGPYADPFNNVMVTNSSLPPTSTGPLSPGAASAFLFPSFKYFPSIPVGVTKFAKTNADLSTFVRAFLLPTQLSPMMETLPEPRHSELLRKPELASEFPDAVDIQYSPVILICGHGGRDMRCGVMAPILEEQFRRVLESKGISTPVGTGSGNFDSPDRAHIGLISHIGGHKYAGNVIVYIPKRMKYGDSPVPHPLAGKGIWYGRIEPKHVEGVVEETILGGRVLSDHFRGGIDYDGSILRL
;
A
#
# COMPACT_ATOMS: atom_id res chain seq x y z
N MET A 1 -3.85 16.80 19.18
CA MET A 1 -5.07 16.18 18.63
C MET A 1 -6.12 17.25 18.40
N PRO A 2 -7.01 17.13 17.40
CA PRO A 2 -8.13 18.07 17.23
C PRO A 2 -9.03 18.07 18.46
N GLU A 3 -9.54 19.24 18.83
CA GLU A 3 -10.50 19.39 19.93
C GLU A 3 -11.78 18.59 19.65
N GLY A 4 -12.36 17.96 20.68
CA GLY A 4 -13.60 17.19 20.56
C GLY A 4 -13.49 15.84 19.81
N LEU A 5 -12.29 15.45 19.35
CA LEU A 5 -12.05 14.19 18.65
C LEU A 5 -10.98 13.35 19.38
N PRO A 6 -11.28 12.81 20.57
CA PRO A 6 -10.34 11.95 21.28
C PRO A 6 -10.05 10.66 20.49
N LEU A 7 -8.90 10.07 20.81
CA LEU A 7 -8.62 8.70 20.40
C LEU A 7 -9.30 7.74 21.38
N ASP A 8 -9.77 6.62 20.84
CA ASP A 8 -10.18 5.47 21.63
C ASP A 8 -8.91 4.82 22.18
N HIS A 9 -8.71 4.85 23.49
CA HIS A 9 -7.61 4.18 24.20
C HIS A 9 -8.05 2.90 24.91
N ASP A 10 -9.36 2.68 25.06
CA ASP A 10 -9.93 1.63 25.90
C ASP A 10 -9.98 0.27 25.19
N HIS A 11 -10.14 0.27 23.86
CA HIS A 11 -10.23 -0.98 23.11
C HIS A 11 -8.85 -1.57 22.79
N PRO A 12 -8.69 -2.90 22.78
CA PRO A 12 -7.47 -3.53 22.32
C PRO A 12 -7.23 -3.23 20.83
N LEU A 13 -5.97 -2.98 20.45
CA LEU A 13 -5.61 -2.75 19.05
C LEU A 13 -5.44 -4.06 18.27
N ASN A 14 -4.90 -5.10 18.89
CA ASN A 14 -4.63 -6.37 18.24
C ASN A 14 -5.89 -6.95 17.59
N GLY A 15 -5.78 -7.34 16.32
CA GLY A 15 -6.90 -7.86 15.53
C GLY A 15 -7.85 -6.79 14.96
N THR A 16 -7.56 -5.49 15.13
CA THR A 16 -8.40 -4.41 14.56
C THR A 16 -7.98 -3.98 13.15
N MET A 17 -6.90 -4.54 12.60
CA MET A 17 -6.50 -4.36 11.21
C MET A 17 -7.61 -4.85 10.27
N ALA A 18 -7.95 -4.05 9.24
CA ALA A 18 -8.84 -4.53 8.18
C ALA A 18 -8.09 -5.60 7.37
N ALA A 19 -8.62 -6.82 7.29
CA ALA A 19 -7.99 -7.88 6.50
C ALA A 19 -8.06 -7.54 5.00
N TYR A 20 -6.95 -7.76 4.28
CA TYR A 20 -6.85 -7.57 2.83
C TYR A 20 -5.99 -8.67 2.22
N ALA A 21 -6.29 -9.04 0.98
CA ALA A 21 -5.43 -9.91 0.19
C ALA A 21 -4.23 -9.13 -0.34
N GLN A 22 -4.48 -7.91 -0.84
CA GLN A 22 -3.47 -7.02 -1.40
C GLN A 22 -3.79 -5.56 -1.12
N GLN A 23 -2.76 -4.73 -0.99
CA GLN A 23 -2.90 -3.27 -0.95
C GLN A 23 -2.19 -2.68 -2.16
N ILE A 24 -2.94 -1.94 -2.98
CA ILE A 24 -2.39 -1.09 -4.04
C ILE A 24 -2.32 0.36 -3.54
N VAL A 25 -1.12 0.92 -3.55
CA VAL A 25 -0.81 2.26 -3.04
C VAL A 25 -0.47 3.17 -4.21
N ILE A 26 -1.47 3.93 -4.67
CA ILE A 26 -1.36 4.76 -5.87
C ILE A 26 -0.56 6.03 -5.54
N CYS A 27 0.47 6.32 -6.33
CA CYS A 27 1.31 7.51 -6.19
C CYS A 27 0.58 8.72 -6.80
N THR A 28 0.00 9.57 -5.97
CA THR A 28 -0.79 10.73 -6.43
C THR A 28 -0.06 12.06 -6.28
N GLY A 29 0.97 12.12 -5.43
CA GLY A 29 1.61 13.35 -4.98
C GLY A 29 0.72 14.25 -4.10
N GLN A 30 -0.54 13.87 -3.88
CA GLN A 30 -1.48 14.61 -3.04
C GLN A 30 -1.36 14.18 -1.58
N ARG A 31 -1.55 15.13 -0.66
CA ARG A 31 -1.39 14.91 0.78
C ARG A 31 -2.70 14.69 1.52
N ASP A 32 -3.83 14.98 0.88
CA ASP A 32 -5.17 14.70 1.37
C ASP A 32 -6.11 14.48 0.18
N TRP A 33 -7.29 13.92 0.45
CA TRP A 33 -8.30 13.52 -0.54
C TRP A 33 -9.70 13.83 -0.01
N ARG A 34 -10.69 13.86 -0.89
CA ARG A 34 -12.10 13.84 -0.48
C ARG A 34 -12.39 12.54 0.25
N SER A 35 -13.43 12.54 1.10
CA SER A 35 -13.85 11.36 1.86
C SER A 35 -13.97 10.08 1.00
N ARG A 36 -14.24 10.20 -0.29
CA ARG A 36 -14.26 9.13 -1.28
C ARG A 36 -13.19 9.42 -2.33
N ILE A 37 -12.14 8.60 -2.37
CA ILE A 37 -10.97 8.80 -3.25
C ILE A 37 -11.29 8.73 -4.75
N GLU A 38 -12.42 8.15 -5.13
CA GLU A 38 -12.92 8.09 -6.50
C GLU A 38 -13.47 9.42 -7.01
N ASP A 39 -13.83 10.32 -6.09
CA ASP A 39 -14.34 11.65 -6.38
C ASP A 39 -13.20 12.66 -6.65
N ASP A 40 -11.94 12.22 -6.52
CA ASP A 40 -10.73 13.02 -6.75
C ASP A 40 -10.04 12.70 -8.09
N GLY A 41 -9.02 13.48 -8.44
CA GLY A 41 -8.19 13.20 -9.61
C GLY A 41 -8.97 13.22 -10.92
N LYS A 42 -9.93 14.14 -11.03
CA LYS A 42 -10.57 14.43 -12.31
C LYS A 42 -9.48 14.90 -13.29
N ASP A 43 -9.49 14.36 -14.50
CA ASP A 43 -8.52 14.66 -15.55
C ASP A 43 -7.06 14.33 -15.17
N GLN A 44 -6.87 13.44 -14.18
CA GLN A 44 -5.58 12.92 -13.74
C GLN A 44 -5.56 11.40 -13.87
N HIS A 45 -4.48 10.84 -14.42
CA HIS A 45 -4.38 9.39 -14.64
C HIS A 45 -4.48 8.57 -13.34
N TRP A 46 -3.90 9.03 -12.23
CA TRP A 46 -4.05 8.32 -10.95
C TRP A 46 -5.53 8.25 -10.49
N GLY A 47 -6.34 9.27 -10.80
CA GLY A 47 -7.77 9.25 -10.50
C GLY A 47 -8.53 8.31 -11.43
N GLU A 48 -8.13 8.25 -12.70
CA GLU A 48 -8.65 7.27 -13.66
C GLU A 48 -8.32 5.83 -13.21
N LEU A 49 -7.12 5.60 -12.68
CA LEU A 49 -6.74 4.32 -12.09
C LEU A 49 -7.65 3.93 -10.91
N VAL A 50 -7.89 4.84 -9.96
CA VAL A 50 -8.81 4.60 -8.83
C VAL A 50 -10.19 4.19 -9.32
N ARG A 51 -10.78 4.99 -10.23
CA ARG A 51 -12.12 4.73 -10.79
C ARG A 51 -12.15 3.42 -11.58
N GLY A 52 -11.13 3.16 -12.39
CA GLY A 52 -11.00 1.94 -13.18
C GLY A 52 -10.92 0.69 -12.32
N LEU A 53 -10.09 0.70 -11.27
CA LEU A 53 -10.00 -0.40 -10.31
C LEU A 53 -11.33 -0.65 -9.59
N LYS A 54 -12.03 0.42 -9.17
CA LYS A 54 -13.36 0.29 -8.56
C LYS A 54 -14.42 -0.22 -9.53
N ASN A 55 -14.37 0.19 -10.80
CA ASN A 55 -15.29 -0.32 -11.81
C ASN A 55 -15.03 -1.80 -12.15
N LEU A 56 -13.77 -2.23 -12.12
CA LEU A 56 -13.36 -3.59 -12.44
C LEU A 56 -13.61 -4.57 -11.29
N MET A 57 -13.20 -4.23 -10.07
CA MET A 57 -13.21 -5.12 -8.90
C MET A 57 -14.30 -4.78 -7.87
N GLY A 58 -14.91 -3.60 -7.96
CA GLY A 58 -16.01 -3.20 -7.07
C GLY A 58 -17.34 -3.88 -7.44
N ARG A 59 -18.40 -3.56 -6.68
CA ARG A 59 -19.72 -4.17 -6.86
C ARG A 59 -20.23 -4.02 -8.30
N GLY A 60 -20.53 -5.15 -8.93
CA GLY A 60 -21.03 -5.20 -10.32
C GLY A 60 -19.93 -5.18 -11.39
N GLY A 61 -18.65 -5.09 -10.98
CA GLY A 61 -17.51 -5.18 -11.89
C GLY A 61 -17.26 -6.61 -12.39
N PRO A 62 -16.61 -6.78 -13.55
CA PRO A 62 -16.28 -8.08 -14.11
C PRO A 62 -15.32 -8.91 -13.25
N TYR A 63 -14.63 -8.31 -12.29
CA TYR A 63 -13.70 -8.97 -11.36
C TYR A 63 -14.14 -8.83 -9.90
N ALA A 64 -15.43 -8.56 -9.67
CA ALA A 64 -15.97 -8.48 -8.33
C ALA A 64 -15.87 -9.83 -7.61
N ASP A 65 -15.11 -9.86 -6.51
CA ASP A 65 -14.98 -10.99 -5.61
C ASP A 65 -15.02 -10.48 -4.16
N PRO A 66 -16.08 -10.78 -3.38
CA PRO A 66 -16.19 -10.32 -1.99
C PRO A 66 -15.17 -10.99 -1.05
N PHE A 67 -14.49 -12.06 -1.47
CA PHE A 67 -13.51 -12.79 -0.67
C PHE A 67 -12.06 -12.41 -1.00
N ASN A 68 -11.82 -11.69 -2.09
CA ASN A 68 -10.51 -11.14 -2.47
C ASN A 68 -10.46 -9.62 -2.24
N ASN A 69 -10.28 -9.20 -0.99
CA ASN A 69 -10.24 -7.78 -0.68
C ASN A 69 -8.93 -7.12 -1.14
N VAL A 70 -8.97 -6.41 -2.27
CA VAL A 70 -7.89 -5.53 -2.75
C VAL A 70 -8.12 -4.11 -2.21
N MET A 71 -7.32 -3.72 -1.23
CA MET A 71 -7.37 -2.39 -0.63
C MET A 71 -6.72 -1.36 -1.55
N VAL A 72 -7.51 -0.42 -2.05
CA VAL A 72 -7.03 0.70 -2.88
C VAL A 72 -6.81 1.92 -2.00
N THR A 73 -5.57 2.40 -1.92
CA THR A 73 -5.22 3.62 -1.20
C THR A 73 -4.47 4.60 -2.10
N ASN A 74 -4.82 5.88 -2.06
CA ASN A 74 -3.98 6.94 -2.62
C ASN A 74 -2.85 7.28 -1.65
N SER A 75 -1.75 7.84 -2.18
CA SER A 75 -0.62 8.26 -1.38
C SER A 75 -0.01 9.58 -1.82
N SER A 76 0.68 10.25 -0.88
CA SER A 76 1.48 11.45 -1.14
C SER A 76 2.80 11.16 -1.84
N LEU A 77 3.11 9.89 -2.10
CA LEU A 77 4.26 9.52 -2.93
C LEU A 77 4.04 10.10 -4.34
N PRO A 78 5.05 10.77 -4.91
CA PRO A 78 4.90 11.43 -6.19
C PRO A 78 4.76 10.40 -7.31
N PRO A 79 3.89 10.66 -8.31
CA PRO A 79 3.81 9.79 -9.47
C PRO A 79 5.14 9.78 -10.24
N THR A 80 5.49 8.65 -10.86
CA THR A 80 6.56 8.62 -11.84
C THR A 80 6.30 9.69 -12.91
N SER A 81 7.29 10.55 -13.16
CA SER A 81 7.26 11.46 -14.30
C SER A 81 7.33 10.64 -15.59
N THR A 82 6.18 10.35 -16.19
CA THR A 82 6.14 9.80 -17.54
C THR A 82 6.60 10.88 -18.50
N GLY A 83 7.68 10.64 -19.24
CA GLY A 83 7.98 11.44 -20.43
C GLY A 83 6.79 11.41 -21.41
N PRO A 84 6.80 12.21 -22.48
CA PRO A 84 5.70 12.30 -23.46
C PRO A 84 5.31 10.98 -24.15
N LEU A 85 6.05 9.89 -23.91
CA LEU A 85 5.91 8.57 -24.53
C LEU A 85 4.96 7.61 -23.77
N SER A 86 4.46 7.95 -22.58
CA SER A 86 3.46 7.13 -21.87
C SER A 86 2.25 7.95 -21.41
N PRO A 87 1.50 8.57 -22.35
CA PRO A 87 0.23 9.23 -22.02
C PRO A 87 -0.76 8.19 -21.49
N GLY A 88 -1.39 8.43 -20.32
CA GLY A 88 -2.42 7.52 -19.79
C GLY A 88 -1.96 6.45 -18.81
N ALA A 89 -0.88 6.68 -18.06
CA ALA A 89 -0.42 5.76 -17.02
C ALA A 89 -0.36 6.41 -15.63
N ALA A 90 -0.51 5.58 -14.59
CA ALA A 90 -0.29 5.96 -13.19
C ALA A 90 0.74 5.01 -12.56
N SER A 91 1.31 5.39 -11.42
CA SER A 91 2.27 4.54 -10.69
C SER A 91 1.71 4.11 -9.34
N ALA A 92 2.10 2.93 -8.88
CA ALA A 92 1.65 2.41 -7.59
C ALA A 92 2.61 1.37 -7.01
N PHE A 93 2.58 1.23 -5.68
CA PHE A 93 3.15 0.08 -4.99
C PHE A 93 2.10 -1.01 -4.83
N LEU A 94 2.54 -2.26 -4.74
CA LEU A 94 1.71 -3.43 -4.49
C LEU A 94 2.28 -4.31 -3.38
N PHE A 95 1.50 -4.49 -2.33
CA PHE A 95 1.82 -5.32 -1.17
C PHE A 95 0.78 -6.46 -1.01
N PRO A 96 1.17 -7.63 -0.47
CA PRO A 96 2.48 -7.96 0.10
C PRO A 96 3.50 -8.52 -0.92
N SER A 97 3.30 -8.27 -2.23
CA SER A 97 4.25 -8.70 -3.27
C SER A 97 5.55 -7.89 -3.32
N PHE A 98 5.63 -6.75 -2.61
CA PHE A 98 6.76 -5.82 -2.64
C PHE A 98 7.15 -5.41 -4.07
N LYS A 99 6.18 -4.94 -4.84
CA LYS A 99 6.41 -4.45 -6.21
C LYS A 99 6.10 -2.97 -6.32
N TYR A 100 6.87 -2.26 -7.13
CA TYR A 100 6.56 -0.93 -7.60
C TYR A 100 6.30 -0.97 -9.11
N PHE A 101 5.20 -0.38 -9.53
CA PHE A 101 4.84 -0.25 -10.93
C PHE A 101 5.01 1.21 -11.33
N PRO A 102 6.06 1.55 -12.10
CA PRO A 102 6.25 2.93 -12.56
C PRO A 102 5.21 3.35 -13.60
N SER A 103 4.56 2.40 -14.27
CA SER A 103 3.55 2.61 -15.31
C SER A 103 2.48 1.52 -15.25
N ILE A 104 1.26 1.90 -14.88
CA ILE A 104 0.03 1.11 -14.93
C ILE A 104 -0.90 1.82 -15.92
N PRO A 105 -1.27 1.20 -17.06
CA PRO A 105 -2.26 1.74 -17.98
C PRO A 105 -3.60 1.95 -17.28
N VAL A 106 -4.21 3.11 -17.47
CA VAL A 106 -5.50 3.45 -16.80
C VAL A 106 -6.71 3.29 -17.71
N GLY A 107 -6.48 3.20 -19.02
CA GLY A 107 -7.50 2.88 -20.01
C GLY A 107 -7.94 1.42 -19.94
N VAL A 108 -9.19 1.16 -20.35
CA VAL A 108 -9.71 -0.19 -20.60
C VAL A 108 -10.05 -0.26 -22.09
N THR A 109 -9.30 -1.04 -22.87
CA THR A 109 -9.49 -1.11 -24.32
C THR A 109 -10.33 -2.33 -24.68
N LYS A 110 -11.52 -2.11 -25.24
CA LYS A 110 -12.38 -3.20 -25.74
C LYS A 110 -11.86 -3.85 -27.03
N PHE A 111 -10.89 -3.22 -27.72
CA PHE A 111 -10.53 -3.57 -29.11
C PHE A 111 -9.02 -3.54 -29.46
N ALA A 112 -8.11 -3.21 -28.55
CA ALA A 112 -6.68 -3.20 -28.86
C ALA A 112 -6.05 -4.57 -28.56
N LYS A 113 -5.69 -5.32 -29.60
CA LYS A 113 -5.04 -6.64 -29.49
C LYS A 113 -3.54 -6.57 -29.14
N THR A 114 -2.96 -5.38 -28.95
CA THR A 114 -1.50 -5.21 -28.99
C THR A 114 -0.86 -4.57 -27.76
N ASN A 115 -1.61 -3.94 -26.85
CA ASN A 115 -1.05 -3.30 -25.65
C ASN A 115 -1.83 -3.74 -24.39
N ALA A 116 -1.13 -3.97 -23.29
CA ALA A 116 -1.76 -4.20 -21.99
C ALA A 116 -2.58 -2.99 -21.52
N ASP A 117 -3.71 -3.26 -20.89
CA ASP A 117 -4.61 -2.27 -20.32
C ASP A 117 -4.82 -2.51 -18.82
N LEU A 118 -5.69 -1.73 -18.17
CA LEU A 118 -5.95 -1.89 -16.75
C LEU A 118 -6.53 -3.28 -16.39
N SER A 119 -7.30 -3.89 -17.30
CA SER A 119 -7.84 -5.24 -17.12
C SER A 119 -6.73 -6.28 -17.11
N THR A 120 -5.74 -6.13 -18.02
CA THR A 120 -4.53 -6.95 -18.02
C THR A 120 -3.77 -6.84 -16.69
N PHE A 121 -3.62 -5.63 -16.14
CA PHE A 121 -2.99 -5.43 -14.82
C PHE A 121 -3.74 -6.13 -13.67
N VAL A 122 -5.07 -5.98 -13.61
CA VAL A 122 -5.91 -6.64 -12.59
C VAL A 122 -5.75 -8.15 -12.66
N ARG A 123 -5.83 -8.73 -13.87
CA ARG A 123 -5.70 -10.17 -14.08
C ARG A 123 -4.30 -10.70 -13.78
N ALA A 124 -3.27 -9.92 -14.08
CA ALA A 124 -1.88 -10.30 -13.82
C ALA A 124 -1.54 -10.31 -12.32
N PHE A 125 -2.03 -9.31 -11.56
CA PHE A 125 -1.50 -9.05 -10.22
C PHE A 125 -2.52 -8.99 -9.08
N LEU A 126 -3.79 -8.69 -9.33
CA LEU A 126 -4.76 -8.36 -8.28
C LEU A 126 -5.83 -9.42 -8.03
N LEU A 127 -6.12 -10.26 -9.02
CA LEU A 127 -6.99 -11.42 -8.84
C LEU A 127 -6.35 -12.44 -7.86
N PRO A 128 -7.15 -13.24 -7.14
CA PRO A 128 -6.63 -14.29 -6.27
C PRO A 128 -6.00 -15.43 -7.08
N THR A 129 -5.06 -16.16 -6.47
CA THR A 129 -4.49 -17.39 -7.04
C THR A 129 -5.35 -18.62 -6.79
N GLN A 130 -6.23 -18.56 -5.80
CA GLN A 130 -7.21 -19.59 -5.45
C GLN A 130 -8.52 -18.91 -5.04
N LEU A 131 -9.65 -19.41 -5.50
CA LEU A 131 -10.96 -18.89 -5.10
C LEU A 131 -11.32 -19.37 -3.69
N SER A 132 -12.12 -18.58 -2.99
CA SER A 132 -12.75 -19.02 -1.74
C SER A 132 -13.62 -20.26 -2.00
N PRO A 133 -13.69 -21.23 -1.07
CA PRO A 133 -14.62 -22.36 -1.18
C PRO A 133 -16.07 -21.92 -1.38
N MET A 134 -16.44 -20.74 -0.87
CA MET A 134 -17.78 -20.16 -1.06
C MET A 134 -18.09 -19.74 -2.51
N MET A 135 -17.08 -19.71 -3.38
CA MET A 135 -17.20 -19.37 -4.81
C MET A 135 -17.17 -20.62 -5.71
N GLU A 136 -16.96 -21.82 -5.15
CA GLU A 136 -16.89 -23.07 -5.92
C GLU A 136 -18.17 -23.37 -6.70
N THR A 137 -19.32 -22.87 -6.24
CA THR A 137 -20.62 -23.07 -6.90
C THR A 137 -20.83 -22.21 -8.14
N LEU A 138 -19.93 -21.27 -8.44
CA LEU A 138 -20.02 -20.49 -9.67
C LEU A 138 -19.86 -21.43 -10.89
N PRO A 139 -20.61 -21.22 -11.98
CA PRO A 139 -20.44 -22.01 -13.19
C PRO A 139 -19.17 -21.58 -13.93
N GLU A 140 -18.52 -22.52 -14.63
CA GLU A 140 -17.54 -22.12 -15.63
C GLU A 140 -18.22 -21.43 -16.82
N PRO A 141 -17.62 -20.37 -17.41
CA PRO A 141 -16.20 -19.94 -17.35
C PRO A 141 -15.83 -18.98 -16.22
N ARG A 142 -16.77 -18.68 -15.31
CA ARG A 142 -16.63 -17.59 -14.36
C ARG A 142 -15.52 -17.82 -13.34
N HIS A 143 -15.16 -19.06 -12.98
CA HIS A 143 -14.03 -19.29 -12.08
C HIS A 143 -12.74 -18.87 -12.75
N SER A 144 -12.51 -19.33 -13.99
CA SER A 144 -11.28 -19.05 -14.73
C SER A 144 -11.05 -17.55 -14.99
N GLU A 145 -12.12 -16.76 -15.06
CA GLU A 145 -12.06 -15.31 -15.22
C GLU A 145 -11.65 -14.57 -13.94
N LEU A 146 -11.95 -15.15 -12.77
CA LEU A 146 -11.67 -14.56 -11.46
C LEU A 146 -10.33 -14.99 -10.88
N LEU A 147 -9.60 -15.91 -11.54
CA LEU A 147 -8.27 -16.34 -11.12
C LEU A 147 -7.17 -15.50 -11.78
N ARG A 148 -6.09 -15.29 -11.03
CA ARG A 148 -4.86 -14.63 -11.49
C ARG A 148 -4.26 -15.38 -12.68
N LYS A 149 -3.69 -14.60 -13.61
CA LYS A 149 -3.01 -15.08 -14.82
C LYS A 149 -1.56 -14.60 -14.83
N PRO A 150 -0.64 -15.36 -14.17
CA PRO A 150 0.75 -14.95 -14.00
C PRO A 150 1.49 -14.69 -15.30
N GLU A 151 1.10 -15.34 -16.39
CA GLU A 151 1.66 -15.14 -17.72
C GLU A 151 1.47 -13.71 -18.24
N LEU A 152 0.47 -12.96 -17.75
CA LEU A 152 0.25 -11.56 -18.13
C LEU A 152 1.22 -10.60 -17.43
N ALA A 153 2.01 -11.06 -16.44
CA ALA A 153 2.97 -10.21 -15.76
C ALA A 153 4.11 -9.73 -16.69
N SER A 154 4.42 -10.47 -17.76
CA SER A 154 5.43 -10.07 -18.75
C SER A 154 5.06 -8.80 -19.52
N GLU A 155 3.80 -8.39 -19.49
CA GLU A 155 3.32 -7.13 -20.09
C GLU A 155 3.71 -5.89 -19.28
N PHE A 156 4.32 -6.07 -18.09
CA PHE A 156 4.78 -5.00 -17.20
C PHE A 156 6.27 -5.13 -16.90
N PRO A 157 7.14 -5.05 -17.94
CA PRO A 157 8.58 -5.30 -17.79
C PRO A 157 9.30 -4.28 -16.89
N ASP A 158 8.74 -3.08 -16.74
CA ASP A 158 9.31 -2.01 -15.92
C ASP A 158 8.95 -2.14 -14.43
N ALA A 159 8.18 -3.17 -14.03
CA ALA A 159 7.86 -3.40 -12.63
C ALA A 159 9.14 -3.69 -11.82
N VAL A 160 9.33 -2.95 -10.73
CA VAL A 160 10.50 -3.07 -9.85
C VAL A 160 10.13 -3.92 -8.65
N ASP A 161 10.93 -4.95 -8.36
CA ASP A 161 10.85 -5.66 -7.08
C ASP A 161 11.57 -4.87 -6.00
N ILE A 162 10.86 -4.52 -4.93
CA ILE A 162 11.41 -3.83 -3.76
C ILE A 162 11.99 -4.89 -2.83
N GLN A 163 13.30 -4.99 -2.81
CA GLN A 163 14.03 -6.00 -2.06
C GLN A 163 14.64 -5.45 -0.78
N TYR A 164 14.91 -4.14 -0.69
CA TYR A 164 15.72 -3.55 0.39
C TYR A 164 15.03 -2.42 1.15
N SER A 165 14.40 -1.47 0.46
CA SER A 165 13.87 -0.24 1.05
C SER A 165 12.54 -0.45 1.78
N PRO A 166 12.45 -0.25 3.11
CA PRO A 166 11.18 -0.29 3.80
C PRO A 166 10.23 0.81 3.31
N VAL A 167 8.93 0.51 3.34
CA VAL A 167 7.87 1.45 2.94
C VAL A 167 6.98 1.71 4.16
N ILE A 168 6.96 2.97 4.59
CA ILE A 168 6.22 3.47 5.74
C ILE A 168 5.04 4.28 5.22
N LEU A 169 3.82 3.81 5.50
CA LEU A 169 2.58 4.44 5.06
C LEU A 169 1.80 4.94 6.26
N ILE A 170 1.45 6.23 6.27
CA ILE A 170 0.83 6.89 7.41
C ILE A 170 -0.56 7.36 7.00
N CYS A 171 -1.63 6.88 7.64
CA CYS A 171 -2.98 7.34 7.29
C CYS A 171 -3.14 8.83 7.57
N GLY A 172 -3.24 9.65 6.53
CA GLY A 172 -3.35 11.10 6.57
C GLY A 172 -4.65 11.68 6.00
N HIS A 173 -5.67 10.84 5.83
CA HIS A 173 -6.93 11.20 5.16
C HIS A 173 -7.81 12.18 5.99
N GLY A 174 -7.47 13.46 5.98
CA GLY A 174 -8.16 14.54 6.68
C GLY A 174 -9.59 14.74 6.19
N GLY A 175 -9.83 14.65 4.88
CA GLY A 175 -11.17 14.70 4.29
C GLY A 175 -12.11 13.58 4.73
N ARG A 176 -11.59 12.52 5.37
CA ARG A 176 -12.38 11.45 6.01
C ARG A 176 -12.42 11.57 7.53
N ASP A 177 -11.29 11.88 8.16
CA ASP A 177 -11.18 12.06 9.61
C ASP A 177 -10.03 13.01 9.98
N MET A 178 -10.35 14.10 10.67
CA MET A 178 -9.40 15.14 11.06
C MET A 178 -8.30 14.64 12.00
N ARG A 179 -8.53 13.59 12.79
CA ARG A 179 -7.50 13.02 13.67
C ARG A 179 -6.33 12.49 12.84
N CYS A 180 -6.62 11.78 11.74
CA CYS A 180 -5.61 11.30 10.81
C CYS A 180 -4.95 12.46 10.06
N GLY A 181 -5.74 13.42 9.56
CA GLY A 181 -5.22 14.58 8.81
C GLY A 181 -4.23 15.43 9.60
N VAL A 182 -4.50 15.67 10.90
CA VAL A 182 -3.61 16.46 11.76
C VAL A 182 -2.37 15.67 12.19
N MET A 183 -2.51 14.38 12.51
CA MET A 183 -1.41 13.57 13.04
C MET A 183 -0.36 13.23 11.97
N ALA A 184 -0.80 12.92 10.75
CA ALA A 184 0.06 12.26 9.77
C ALA A 184 1.28 13.09 9.30
N PRO A 185 1.16 14.40 9.01
CA PRO A 185 2.34 15.21 8.63
C PRO A 185 3.39 15.29 9.74
N ILE A 186 2.97 15.29 11.00
CA ILE A 186 3.88 15.33 12.16
C ILE A 186 4.63 14.00 12.25
N LEU A 187 3.94 12.87 12.07
CA LEU A 187 4.56 11.55 12.06
C LEU A 187 5.52 11.39 10.87
N GLU A 188 5.14 11.83 9.67
CA GLU A 188 5.99 11.77 8.48
C GLU A 188 7.34 12.48 8.73
N GLU A 189 7.30 13.69 9.28
CA GLU A 189 8.51 14.45 9.61
C GLU A 189 9.35 13.78 10.71
N GLN A 190 8.71 13.22 11.74
CA GLN A 190 9.45 12.48 12.76
C GLN A 190 10.09 11.21 12.20
N PHE A 191 9.41 10.46 11.32
CA PHE A 191 9.99 9.26 10.69
C PHE A 191 11.19 9.64 9.85
N ARG A 192 11.08 10.69 9.02
CA ARG A 192 12.19 11.25 8.24
C ARG A 192 13.38 11.54 9.14
N ARG A 193 13.20 12.36 10.17
CA ARG A 193 14.27 12.77 11.08
C ARG A 193 14.98 11.57 11.73
N VAL A 194 14.21 10.61 12.25
CA VAL A 194 14.78 9.45 12.94
C VAL A 194 15.51 8.53 11.95
N LEU A 195 14.90 8.20 10.80
CA LEU A 195 15.54 7.36 9.79
C LEU A 195 16.84 7.96 9.25
N GLU A 196 16.84 9.26 8.94
CA GLU A 196 18.02 9.97 8.44
C GLU A 196 19.13 10.03 9.50
N SER A 197 18.78 10.18 10.79
CA SER A 197 19.75 10.08 11.89
C SER A 197 20.41 8.69 12.01
N LYS A 198 19.78 7.66 11.45
CA LYS A 198 20.33 6.28 11.36
C LYS A 198 21.00 6.00 10.00
N GLY A 199 21.20 7.02 9.16
CA GLY A 199 21.83 6.89 7.84
C GLY A 199 20.91 6.34 6.76
N ILE A 200 19.60 6.29 6.98
CA ILE A 200 18.62 5.85 5.98
C ILE A 200 18.02 7.09 5.31
N SER A 201 18.30 7.26 4.02
CA SER A 201 17.80 8.35 3.21
C SER A 201 16.29 8.26 2.98
N THR A 202 15.59 9.39 2.99
CA THR A 202 14.14 9.47 2.72
C THR A 202 13.81 10.45 1.59
N PRO A 203 14.38 10.25 0.38
CA PRO A 203 14.28 11.22 -0.70
C PRO A 203 12.81 11.50 -1.08
N VAL A 204 12.48 12.79 -1.18
CA VAL A 204 11.19 13.26 -1.68
C VAL A 204 11.24 13.21 -3.21
N GLY A 205 10.55 12.26 -3.84
CA GLY A 205 10.58 12.13 -5.31
C GLY A 205 10.94 10.76 -5.83
N THR A 206 10.53 10.47 -7.06
CA THR A 206 11.06 9.39 -7.90
C THR A 206 12.29 9.83 -8.70
N GLY A 207 13.08 10.79 -8.18
CA GLY A 207 14.27 11.32 -8.85
C GLY A 207 15.20 10.20 -9.33
N SER A 208 15.99 10.46 -10.38
CA SER A 208 16.75 9.52 -11.23
C SER A 208 17.82 8.64 -10.54
N GLY A 209 17.74 8.41 -9.23
CA GLY A 209 18.54 7.46 -8.48
C GLY A 209 17.90 6.08 -8.38
N ASN A 210 18.59 5.16 -7.72
CA ASN A 210 18.11 3.81 -7.47
C ASN A 210 16.82 3.84 -6.62
N PHE A 211 15.73 3.24 -7.12
CA PHE A 211 14.41 3.24 -6.47
C PHE A 211 14.38 2.36 -5.22
N ASP A 212 15.25 1.35 -5.16
CA ASP A 212 15.36 0.39 -4.06
C ASP A 212 16.83 0.23 -3.64
N SER A 213 17.13 0.56 -2.39
CA SER A 213 18.47 0.39 -1.80
C SER A 213 18.42 0.15 -0.29
N PRO A 214 19.46 -0.48 0.31
CA PRO A 214 19.51 -0.78 1.74
C PRO A 214 19.51 0.46 2.65
N ASP A 215 19.99 1.59 2.15
CA ASP A 215 20.15 2.89 2.80
C ASP A 215 19.03 3.88 2.45
N ARG A 216 17.86 3.36 2.02
CA ARG A 216 16.70 4.16 1.62
C ARG A 216 15.43 3.63 2.25
N ALA A 217 14.53 4.54 2.62
CA ALA A 217 13.15 4.25 2.96
C ALA A 217 12.18 5.13 2.16
N HIS A 218 10.99 4.59 1.87
CA HIS A 218 9.90 5.36 1.27
C HIS A 218 8.88 5.70 2.36
N ILE A 219 8.52 6.98 2.47
CA ILE A 219 7.51 7.44 3.44
C ILE A 219 6.41 8.15 2.66
N GLY A 220 5.16 7.77 2.90
CA GLY A 220 4.00 8.41 2.28
C GLY A 220 2.82 8.52 3.22
N LEU A 221 2.11 9.65 3.15
CA LEU A 221 0.76 9.75 3.67
C LEU A 221 -0.15 8.92 2.78
N ILE A 222 -1.14 8.22 3.34
CA ILE A 222 -2.12 7.44 2.58
C ILE A 222 -3.56 7.78 2.94
N SER A 223 -4.46 7.50 1.99
CA SER A 223 -5.89 7.58 2.22
C SER A 223 -6.36 6.55 3.26
N HIS A 224 -7.63 6.64 3.63
CA HIS A 224 -8.18 5.91 4.78
C HIS A 224 -8.08 4.38 4.65
N ILE A 225 -7.62 3.73 5.72
CA ILE A 225 -7.44 2.27 5.84
C ILE A 225 -8.31 1.63 6.95
N GLY A 226 -9.26 2.38 7.51
CA GLY A 226 -10.02 1.97 8.69
C GLY A 226 -9.30 2.26 10.01
N GLY A 227 -10.08 2.30 11.10
CA GLY A 227 -9.53 2.52 12.45
C GLY A 227 -9.17 3.98 12.76
N HIS A 228 -9.90 4.97 12.23
CA HIS A 228 -9.64 6.39 12.52
C HIS A 228 -9.76 6.74 14.01
N LYS A 229 -10.51 5.95 14.80
CA LYS A 229 -10.60 6.10 16.26
C LYS A 229 -9.28 5.80 16.96
N TYR A 230 -8.35 5.14 16.25
CA TYR A 230 -6.98 4.83 16.66
C TYR A 230 -5.95 5.63 15.84
N ALA A 231 -6.27 6.87 15.42
CA ALA A 231 -5.38 7.68 14.58
C ALA A 231 -3.94 7.75 15.09
N GLY A 232 -3.00 8.01 14.17
CA GLY A 232 -1.65 7.47 14.29
C GLY A 232 -1.56 6.07 13.69
N ASN A 233 -2.33 5.81 12.63
CA ASN A 233 -2.28 4.54 11.92
C ASN A 233 -1.08 4.54 10.97
N VAL A 234 -0.19 3.57 11.15
CA VAL A 234 1.05 3.41 10.37
C VAL A 234 1.13 1.97 9.88
N ILE A 235 1.46 1.77 8.61
CA ILE A 235 1.82 0.47 8.04
C ILE A 235 3.31 0.50 7.74
N VAL A 236 4.04 -0.49 8.21
CA VAL A 236 5.46 -0.68 7.91
C VAL A 236 5.61 -1.95 7.09
N TYR A 237 5.95 -1.81 5.81
CA TYR A 237 6.30 -2.93 4.95
C TYR A 237 7.81 -3.14 4.95
N ILE A 238 8.25 -4.33 5.38
CA ILE A 238 9.65 -4.72 5.49
C ILE A 238 10.02 -5.66 4.33
N PRO A 239 10.91 -5.26 3.39
CA PRO A 239 11.28 -6.06 2.24
C PRO A 239 12.01 -7.36 2.57
N LYS A 240 11.98 -8.30 1.63
CA LYS A 240 12.48 -9.67 1.83
C LYS A 240 14.00 -9.77 2.02
N ARG A 241 14.79 -8.85 1.45
CA ARG A 241 16.26 -8.85 1.57
C ARG A 241 16.77 -7.84 2.59
N MET A 242 15.89 -7.19 3.34
CA MET A 242 16.30 -6.38 4.47
C MET A 242 17.01 -7.27 5.50
N LYS A 243 18.15 -6.82 6.00
CA LYS A 243 18.98 -7.54 6.97
C LYS A 243 18.71 -7.06 8.39
N TYR A 244 18.98 -7.93 9.36
CA TYR A 244 18.93 -7.58 10.77
C TYR A 244 20.29 -7.01 11.22
N GLY A 245 20.43 -5.68 11.30
CA GLY A 245 21.73 -5.03 11.48
C GLY A 245 22.74 -5.51 10.42
N ASP A 246 23.99 -5.74 10.83
CA ASP A 246 25.03 -6.30 9.96
C ASP A 246 24.98 -7.84 9.87
N SER A 247 23.96 -8.48 10.45
CA SER A 247 23.84 -9.93 10.49
C SER A 247 23.60 -10.54 9.10
N PRO A 248 24.15 -11.74 8.82
CA PRO A 248 23.76 -12.52 7.64
C PRO A 248 22.33 -13.07 7.76
N VAL A 249 21.71 -12.99 8.94
CA VAL A 249 20.35 -13.48 9.18
C VAL A 249 19.33 -12.51 8.55
N PRO A 250 18.32 -13.02 7.80
CA PRO A 250 17.23 -12.21 7.31
C PRO A 250 16.54 -11.44 8.44
N HIS A 251 16.04 -10.24 8.14
CA HIS A 251 15.25 -9.49 9.10
C HIS A 251 14.07 -10.35 9.59
N PRO A 252 13.80 -10.45 10.92
CA PRO A 252 12.73 -11.32 11.45
C PRO A 252 11.33 -11.01 10.88
N LEU A 253 11.11 -9.76 10.46
CA LEU A 253 9.88 -9.31 9.82
C LEU A 253 9.98 -9.21 8.29
N ALA A 254 11.02 -9.76 7.67
CA ALA A 254 11.22 -9.74 6.22
C ALA A 254 10.01 -10.30 5.48
N GLY A 255 9.52 -9.56 4.49
CA GLY A 255 8.33 -9.90 3.71
C GLY A 255 7.00 -9.58 4.40
N LYS A 256 6.99 -8.92 5.55
CA LYS A 256 5.78 -8.65 6.33
C LYS A 256 5.36 -7.18 6.26
N GLY A 257 4.05 -6.95 6.35
CA GLY A 257 3.45 -5.64 6.60
C GLY A 257 2.91 -5.57 8.02
N ILE A 258 3.38 -4.62 8.81
CA ILE A 258 3.01 -4.47 10.23
C ILE A 258 2.15 -3.22 10.41
N TRP A 259 0.97 -3.38 11.00
CA TRP A 259 0.04 -2.28 11.23
C TRP A 259 0.08 -1.83 12.68
N TYR A 260 0.20 -0.52 12.85
CA TYR A 260 0.14 0.16 14.12
C TYR A 260 -1.05 1.13 14.18
N GLY A 261 -1.53 1.39 15.38
CA GLY A 261 -2.46 2.46 15.71
C GLY A 261 -1.97 3.24 16.93
N ARG A 262 -2.55 4.42 17.16
CA ARG A 262 -2.17 5.30 18.29
C ARG A 262 -0.67 5.67 18.30
N ILE A 263 -0.02 5.66 17.15
CA ILE A 263 1.36 6.16 17.05
C ILE A 263 1.32 7.68 17.23
N GLU A 264 2.16 8.16 18.14
CA GLU A 264 2.40 9.57 18.44
C GLU A 264 3.85 9.88 18.08
N PRO A 265 4.24 11.16 17.95
CA PRO A 265 5.62 11.56 17.67
C PRO A 265 6.67 10.87 18.57
N LYS A 266 6.38 10.73 19.87
CA LYS A 266 7.26 10.06 20.85
C LYS A 266 7.45 8.55 20.60
N HIS A 267 6.54 7.89 19.87
CA HIS A 267 6.62 6.46 19.58
C HIS A 267 7.42 6.15 18.31
N VAL A 268 7.68 7.15 17.45
CA VAL A 268 8.32 6.95 16.15
C VAL A 268 9.72 6.35 16.27
N GLU A 269 10.50 6.80 17.25
CA GLU A 269 11.82 6.25 17.53
C GLU A 269 11.75 4.74 17.83
N GLY A 270 10.82 4.33 18.69
CA GLY A 270 10.56 2.92 18.97
C GLY A 270 10.14 2.14 17.72
N VAL A 271 9.32 2.70 16.83
CA VAL A 271 8.94 2.01 15.57
C VAL A 271 10.17 1.81 14.68
N VAL A 272 11.05 2.80 14.57
CA VAL A 272 12.26 2.69 13.76
C VAL A 272 13.23 1.68 14.36
N GLU A 273 13.56 1.82 15.63
CA GLU A 273 14.58 0.98 16.27
C GLU A 273 14.11 -0.45 16.50
N GLU A 274 12.90 -0.65 17.02
CA GLU A 274 12.39 -1.98 17.34
C GLU A 274 11.88 -2.70 16.09
N THR A 275 11.11 -2.03 15.23
CA THR A 275 10.44 -2.69 14.10
C THR A 275 11.22 -2.65 12.82
N ILE A 276 11.65 -1.47 12.37
CA ILE A 276 12.30 -1.32 11.06
C ILE A 276 13.72 -1.89 11.09
N LEU A 277 14.47 -1.65 12.17
CA LEU A 277 15.85 -2.11 12.31
C LEU A 277 15.95 -3.40 13.14
N GLY A 278 15.11 -3.52 14.17
CA GLY A 278 15.21 -4.54 15.21
C GLY A 278 14.37 -5.79 15.03
N GLY A 279 13.49 -5.85 14.03
CA GLY A 279 12.64 -7.03 13.78
C GLY A 279 11.64 -7.40 14.87
N ARG A 280 11.31 -6.47 15.78
CA ARG A 280 10.35 -6.63 16.88
C ARG A 280 9.14 -5.73 16.71
N VAL A 281 8.00 -6.19 17.21
CA VAL A 281 6.73 -5.46 17.12
C VAL A 281 6.47 -4.73 18.44
N LEU A 282 5.99 -3.49 18.36
CA LEU A 282 5.47 -2.76 19.51
C LEU A 282 4.06 -3.28 19.86
N SER A 283 3.96 -4.22 20.81
CA SER A 283 2.69 -4.89 21.16
C SER A 283 1.55 -3.94 21.46
N ASP A 284 1.83 -2.86 22.19
CA ASP A 284 0.82 -1.92 22.69
C ASP A 284 0.19 -1.07 21.57
N HIS A 285 0.87 -1.00 20.42
CA HIS A 285 0.41 -0.29 19.23
C HIS A 285 -0.06 -1.22 18.12
N PHE A 286 0.21 -2.53 18.22
CA PHE A 286 0.01 -3.48 17.15
C PHE A 286 -1.47 -3.70 16.86
N ARG A 287 -1.85 -3.53 15.59
CA ARG A 287 -3.22 -3.77 15.10
C ARG A 287 -3.39 -5.11 14.40
N GLY A 288 -2.31 -5.66 13.88
CA GLY A 288 -2.28 -6.82 13.00
C GLY A 288 -1.11 -6.73 12.03
N GLY A 289 -0.90 -7.78 11.25
CA GLY A 289 0.05 -7.76 10.15
C GLY A 289 -0.36 -8.70 9.02
N ILE A 290 0.38 -8.64 7.94
CA ILE A 290 0.23 -9.55 6.79
C ILE A 290 1.60 -10.14 6.45
N ASP A 291 1.64 -11.43 6.17
CA ASP A 291 2.85 -12.10 5.68
C ASP A 291 2.91 -12.08 4.14
N TYR A 292 4.05 -12.46 3.56
CA TYR A 292 4.26 -12.43 2.11
C TYR A 292 3.33 -13.38 1.33
N ASP A 293 2.77 -14.39 2.00
CA ASP A 293 1.81 -15.34 1.45
C ASP A 293 0.34 -14.88 1.61
N GLY A 294 0.12 -13.70 2.21
CA GLY A 294 -1.21 -13.14 2.48
C GLY A 294 -1.82 -13.55 3.82
N SER A 295 -1.14 -14.37 4.62
CA SER A 295 -1.61 -14.78 5.94
C SER A 295 -1.69 -13.58 6.89
N ILE A 296 -2.78 -13.50 7.66
CA ILE A 296 -2.99 -12.45 8.66
C ILE A 296 -2.27 -12.81 9.97
N LEU A 297 -1.47 -11.89 10.46
CA LEU A 297 -0.71 -11.99 11.70
C LEU A 297 -1.47 -11.32 12.85
N ARG A 298 -1.48 -11.98 14.00
CA ARG A 298 -2.06 -11.51 15.27
C ARG A 298 -1.11 -11.87 16.41
N LEU A 299 -1.15 -11.09 17.50
CA LEU A 299 -0.47 -11.42 18.76
C LEU A 299 -1.38 -12.25 19.68
#